data_AF-A0A7K4AJD9-F1
#
_entry.id   AF-A0A7K4AJD9-F1
#
_cell.length_a   1.000
_cell.length_b   1.000
_cell.length_c   1.000
_cell.angle_alpha   90.00
_cell.angle_beta   90.00
_cell.angle_gamma   90.00
#
_symmetry.space_group_name_H-M   'P 1'
#
loop_
_entity.id
_entity.type
_entity.pdbx_description
1 polymer ?
#
loop_
_entity_poly.entity_id
_entity_poly.type
_entity_poly.pdbx_seq_one_letter_code
_entity_poly.pdbx_strand_id
1 'polypeptide(L)'
;MIFLIYGLCFVASCFGAMAADTSSESGYTTLAQDSGKNASDMNISLFTITDEFDIEGLDVAEAVKFKAPSSDWKLYGVKVLGWSDYNSTDYSYNMDRNFLLEIRDKDLHLLYRFADAQNGYFLTDQGPIWGVIEIPPLAVTEDFYVLFYDRGGMVVGMEYNNGTGNSFLYGNGILTPAEWTTEANETIGINWMIEAVGK
;
A
#
# COMPACT_ATOMS: atom_id res chain seq x y z
N MET A 1 8.65 -24.82 -56.74
CA MET A 1 9.39 -24.81 -55.46
C MET A 1 9.29 -23.39 -54.92
N ILE A 2 8.47 -23.20 -53.89
CA ILE A 2 8.16 -21.92 -53.26
C ILE A 2 9.26 -21.62 -52.25
N PHE A 3 9.86 -20.43 -52.33
CA PHE A 3 10.57 -19.84 -51.20
C PHE A 3 10.06 -18.41 -51.01
N LEU A 4 9.25 -18.25 -49.96
CA LEU A 4 8.89 -16.99 -49.32
C LEU A 4 10.11 -16.43 -48.60
N ILE A 5 10.41 -15.14 -48.78
CA ILE A 5 11.21 -14.37 -47.81
C ILE A 5 10.38 -13.14 -47.42
N TYR A 6 10.07 -13.09 -46.13
CA TYR A 6 9.20 -12.16 -45.45
C TYR A 6 9.81 -10.76 -45.34
N GLY A 7 8.97 -9.75 -45.55
CA GLY A 7 9.29 -8.36 -45.25
C GLY A 7 9.38 -8.13 -43.74
N LEU A 8 10.46 -7.47 -43.31
CA LEU A 8 10.59 -6.88 -41.98
C LEU A 8 9.66 -5.66 -41.88
N CYS A 9 8.55 -5.79 -41.16
CA CYS A 9 7.81 -4.64 -40.67
C CYS A 9 8.48 -4.15 -39.38
N PHE A 10 9.02 -2.93 -39.41
CA PHE A 10 9.39 -2.18 -38.22
C PHE A 10 8.13 -1.92 -37.40
N VAL A 11 7.98 -2.60 -36.26
CA VAL A 11 6.99 -2.24 -35.25
C VAL A 11 7.60 -1.08 -34.45
N ALA A 12 7.03 0.11 -34.64
CA ALA A 12 7.33 1.27 -33.82
C ALA A 12 6.92 0.97 -32.36
N SER A 13 7.92 0.94 -31.48
CA SER A 13 7.73 0.81 -30.04
C SER A 13 7.10 2.09 -29.50
N CYS A 14 5.78 2.12 -29.36
CA CYS A 14 5.11 3.13 -28.56
C CYS A 14 5.41 2.87 -27.08
N PHE A 15 6.51 3.45 -26.57
CA PHE A 15 6.64 3.71 -25.14
C PHE A 15 5.66 4.83 -24.79
N GLY A 16 4.46 4.45 -24.39
CA GLY A 16 3.55 5.34 -23.69
C GLY A 16 4.10 5.59 -22.29
N ALA A 17 4.73 6.73 -22.09
CA ALA A 17 4.87 7.30 -20.77
C ALA A 17 3.45 7.50 -20.21
N MET A 18 3.09 6.75 -19.17
CA MET A 18 1.85 7.02 -18.46
C MET A 18 2.05 8.33 -17.69
N ALA A 19 1.55 9.42 -18.27
CA ALA A 19 1.30 10.65 -17.54
C ALA A 19 0.28 10.34 -16.44
N ALA A 20 0.46 10.96 -15.26
CA ALA A 20 -0.51 10.92 -14.18
C ALA A 20 -1.84 11.50 -14.69
N ASP A 21 -2.79 10.63 -14.97
CA ASP A 21 -4.16 11.01 -15.30
C ASP A 21 -4.93 11.21 -14.01
N THR A 22 -5.36 12.46 -13.77
CA THR A 22 -6.23 12.85 -12.66
C THR A 22 -7.71 12.90 -13.08
N SER A 23 -8.11 12.14 -14.10
CA SER A 23 -9.51 11.97 -14.48
C SER A 23 -9.96 10.50 -14.45
N SER A 24 -11.00 10.24 -13.66
CA SER A 24 -11.53 8.90 -13.33
C SER A 24 -12.37 8.32 -14.47
N GLU A 25 -11.76 7.63 -15.43
CA GLU A 25 -12.47 6.88 -16.48
C GLU A 25 -13.22 5.63 -15.96
N SER A 26 -13.05 5.24 -14.69
CA SER A 26 -13.62 4.01 -14.11
C SER A 26 -14.72 4.22 -13.05
N GLY A 27 -15.04 5.48 -12.72
CA GLY A 27 -15.99 5.82 -11.66
C GLY A 27 -15.49 5.53 -10.23
N TYR A 28 -14.26 5.02 -10.06
CA TYR A 28 -13.63 4.84 -8.76
C TYR A 28 -12.97 6.15 -8.27
N THR A 29 -13.04 6.35 -6.96
CA THR A 29 -12.31 7.36 -6.21
C THR A 29 -11.27 6.68 -5.33
N THR A 30 -10.11 7.33 -5.20
CA THR A 30 -9.03 6.89 -4.29
C THR A 30 -8.96 7.89 -3.15
N LEU A 31 -8.99 7.38 -1.92
CA LEU A 31 -8.77 8.15 -0.71
C LEU A 31 -7.35 7.88 -0.23
N ALA A 32 -6.55 8.93 -0.06
CA ALA A 32 -5.20 8.87 0.48
C ALA A 32 -5.10 9.75 1.73
N GLN A 33 -4.17 9.42 2.62
CA GLN A 33 -3.83 10.21 3.81
C GLN A 33 -2.35 10.61 3.82
N ASP A 34 -1.75 10.72 2.64
CA ASP A 34 -0.40 11.22 2.40
C ASP A 34 -0.43 12.69 1.94
N SER A 35 0.71 13.26 1.56
CA SER A 35 0.82 14.64 1.11
C SER A 35 0.14 14.97 -0.23
N GLY A 36 -0.36 13.97 -0.97
CA GLY A 36 -0.97 14.12 -2.29
C GLY A 36 0.01 14.45 -3.41
N LYS A 37 1.33 14.42 -3.15
CA LYS A 37 2.38 14.54 -4.16
C LYS A 37 2.52 13.25 -4.96
N ASN A 38 3.29 13.28 -6.04
CA ASN A 38 3.73 12.03 -6.65
C ASN A 38 4.70 11.31 -5.71
N ALA A 39 4.65 9.98 -5.66
CA ALA A 39 5.54 9.19 -4.81
C ALA A 39 7.04 9.47 -5.06
N SER A 40 7.42 9.83 -6.29
CA SER A 40 8.80 10.23 -6.63
C SER A 40 9.27 11.53 -5.98
N ASP A 41 8.32 12.38 -5.57
CA ASP A 41 8.56 13.71 -4.98
C ASP A 41 8.34 13.70 -3.46
N MET A 42 7.86 12.58 -2.92
CA MET A 42 7.66 12.36 -1.49
C MET A 42 8.97 11.90 -0.83
N ASN A 43 9.09 12.20 0.45
CA ASN A 43 10.18 11.65 1.24
C ASN A 43 9.74 10.31 1.83
N ILE A 44 10.02 9.23 1.10
CA ILE A 44 9.57 7.88 1.43
C ILE A 44 10.72 7.07 2.00
N SER A 45 10.46 6.42 3.13
CA SER A 45 11.27 5.33 3.67
C SER A 45 10.49 4.02 3.61
N LEU A 46 11.21 2.91 3.69
CA LEU A 46 10.61 1.58 3.79
C LEU A 46 10.63 1.13 5.24
N PHE A 47 9.55 0.48 5.65
CA PHE A 47 9.30 0.05 7.02
C PHE A 47 8.81 -1.40 7.00
N THR A 48 9.23 -2.20 7.97
CA THR A 48 8.55 -3.46 8.31
C THR A 48 8.44 -3.54 9.82
N ILE A 49 7.31 -4.04 10.30
CA ILE A 49 7.01 -4.14 11.72
C ILE A 49 8.03 -4.98 12.49
N THR A 50 8.67 -5.95 11.81
CA THR A 50 9.66 -6.83 12.45
C THR A 50 11.02 -6.18 12.63
N ASP A 51 11.34 -5.11 11.90
CA ASP A 51 12.58 -4.36 12.14
C ASP A 51 12.47 -3.48 13.39
N GLU A 52 11.26 -2.99 13.68
CA GLU A 52 10.99 -2.12 14.84
C GLU A 52 10.67 -2.92 16.11
N PHE A 53 9.85 -3.97 16.01
CA PHE A 53 9.30 -4.70 17.16
C PHE A 53 9.67 -6.19 17.20
N ASP A 54 10.56 -6.66 16.31
CA ASP A 54 10.91 -8.08 16.16
C ASP A 54 9.64 -8.95 16.00
N ILE A 55 9.70 -10.21 16.45
CA ILE A 55 8.59 -11.17 16.40
C ILE A 55 7.34 -10.70 17.15
N GLU A 56 7.47 -9.79 18.12
CA GLU A 56 6.34 -9.23 18.86
C GLU A 56 5.50 -8.29 17.99
N GLY A 57 6.07 -7.76 16.91
CA GLY A 57 5.41 -6.92 15.93
C GLY A 57 4.43 -7.63 15.00
N LEU A 58 4.44 -8.97 14.93
CA LEU A 58 3.64 -9.71 13.92
C LEU A 58 2.12 -9.50 14.01
N ASP A 59 1.61 -9.06 15.16
CA ASP A 59 0.20 -8.76 15.41
C ASP A 59 -0.06 -7.24 15.54
N VAL A 60 0.89 -6.40 15.09
CA VAL A 60 0.75 -4.95 14.99
C VAL A 60 0.54 -4.56 13.53
N ALA A 61 -0.41 -3.66 13.28
CA ALA A 61 -0.76 -3.19 11.94
C ALA A 61 -0.38 -1.74 11.68
N GLU A 62 0.04 -1.47 10.44
CA GLU A 62 0.01 -0.16 9.81
C GLU A 62 -1.45 0.23 9.53
N ALA A 63 -2.00 1.15 10.30
CA ALA A 63 -3.40 1.52 10.25
C ALA A 63 -3.61 2.93 9.69
N VAL A 64 -4.50 3.08 8.73
CA VAL A 64 -4.88 4.39 8.16
C VAL A 64 -6.37 4.64 8.32
N LYS A 65 -6.70 5.82 8.83
CA LYS A 65 -8.07 6.30 8.98
C LYS A 65 -8.54 7.01 7.72
N PHE A 66 -9.69 6.63 7.20
CA PHE A 66 -10.37 7.29 6.09
C PHE A 66 -11.76 7.74 6.48
N LYS A 67 -12.35 8.59 5.65
CA LYS A 67 -13.76 8.98 5.73
C LYS A 67 -14.44 8.69 4.40
N ALA A 68 -15.53 7.92 4.44
CA ALA A 68 -16.33 7.65 3.24
C ALA A 68 -16.88 8.97 2.64
N PRO A 69 -16.76 9.18 1.31
CA PRO A 69 -17.27 10.40 0.66
C PRO A 69 -18.78 10.57 0.73
N SER A 70 -19.53 9.47 0.81
CA SER A 70 -20.98 9.44 0.96
C SER A 70 -21.43 8.12 1.61
N SER A 71 -22.69 8.04 2.05
CA SER A 71 -23.27 6.82 2.64
C SER A 71 -23.39 5.65 1.67
N ASP A 72 -23.42 5.93 0.36
CA ASP A 72 -23.61 4.91 -0.68
C ASP A 72 -22.27 4.41 -1.25
N TRP A 73 -21.17 5.06 -0.86
CA TRP A 73 -19.83 4.69 -1.29
C TRP A 73 -19.44 3.33 -0.70
N LYS A 74 -18.86 2.47 -1.53
CA LYS A 74 -18.34 1.17 -1.12
C LYS A 74 -16.86 1.08 -1.40
N LEU A 75 -16.14 0.44 -0.49
CA LEU A 75 -14.75 0.05 -0.68
C LEU A 75 -14.67 -1.16 -1.60
N TYR A 76 -13.78 -1.12 -2.60
CA TYR A 76 -13.54 -2.21 -3.55
C TYR A 76 -12.11 -2.73 -3.50
N GLY A 77 -11.19 -1.98 -2.92
CA GLY A 77 -9.82 -2.44 -2.75
C GLY A 77 -8.98 -1.49 -1.92
N VAL A 78 -7.80 -1.97 -1.60
CA VAL A 78 -6.78 -1.22 -0.88
C VAL A 78 -5.51 -1.21 -1.73
N LYS A 79 -4.89 -0.05 -1.88
CA LYS A 79 -3.56 0.06 -2.47
C LYS A 79 -2.54 0.20 -1.37
N VAL A 80 -1.43 -0.51 -1.48
CA VAL A 80 -0.30 -0.40 -0.56
C VAL A 80 0.95 -0.20 -1.39
N LEU A 81 1.74 0.82 -1.08
CA LEU A 81 3.07 0.94 -1.64
C LEU A 81 3.97 0.00 -0.85
N GLY A 82 4.52 -1.02 -1.49
CA GLY A 82 5.34 -1.99 -0.79
C GLY A 82 6.22 -2.82 -1.70
N TRP A 83 7.03 -3.68 -1.10
CA TRP A 83 8.05 -4.44 -1.81
C TRP A 83 8.40 -5.74 -1.09
N SER A 84 8.52 -6.83 -1.86
CA SER A 84 9.00 -8.13 -1.36
C SER A 84 10.53 -8.21 -1.14
N ASP A 85 11.22 -7.06 -1.15
CA ASP A 85 12.65 -6.90 -0.87
C ASP A 85 13.56 -7.83 -1.70
N TYR A 86 13.78 -7.44 -2.96
CA TYR A 86 14.64 -8.19 -3.87
C TYR A 86 16.12 -8.01 -3.52
N ASN A 87 16.80 -9.14 -3.29
CA ASN A 87 18.23 -9.17 -3.04
C ASN A 87 18.99 -9.22 -4.37
N SER A 88 19.62 -8.10 -4.73
CA SER A 88 20.39 -7.97 -5.96
C SER A 88 21.73 -8.72 -5.97
N THR A 89 22.17 -9.25 -4.82
CA THR A 89 23.45 -9.97 -4.71
C THR A 89 23.29 -11.44 -5.10
N ASP A 90 22.20 -12.07 -4.67
CA ASP A 90 21.91 -13.48 -4.94
C ASP A 90 20.75 -13.70 -5.92
N TYR A 91 20.17 -12.62 -6.44
CA TYR A 91 19.06 -12.62 -7.39
C TYR A 91 17.84 -13.37 -6.84
N SER A 92 17.53 -13.15 -5.56
CA SER A 92 16.44 -13.81 -4.85
C SER A 92 15.46 -12.83 -4.21
N TYR A 93 14.30 -13.35 -3.81
CA TYR A 93 13.28 -12.62 -3.07
C TYR A 93 13.09 -13.26 -1.70
N ASN A 94 12.54 -12.49 -0.76
CA ASN A 94 12.10 -13.06 0.49
C ASN A 94 11.10 -14.21 0.27
N MET A 95 11.22 -15.23 1.12
CA MET A 95 10.28 -16.34 1.13
C MET A 95 8.85 -15.81 1.27
N ASP A 96 7.93 -16.49 0.59
CA ASP A 96 6.51 -16.16 0.65
C ASP A 96 6.02 -16.22 2.10
N ARG A 97 5.40 -15.13 2.55
CA ARG A 97 4.84 -14.94 3.88
C ARG A 97 3.49 -14.24 3.75
N ASN A 98 2.57 -14.58 4.63
CA ASN A 98 1.25 -13.99 4.57
C ASN A 98 1.29 -12.58 5.16
N PHE A 99 0.70 -11.61 4.46
CA PHE A 99 0.21 -10.39 5.08
C PHE A 99 -1.22 -10.58 5.58
N LEU A 100 -1.72 -9.65 6.39
CA LEU A 100 -3.14 -9.57 6.77
C LEU A 100 -3.67 -8.18 6.44
N LEU A 101 -4.89 -8.12 5.92
CA LEU A 101 -5.66 -6.91 5.70
C LEU A 101 -6.93 -6.98 6.54
N GLU A 102 -7.19 -5.95 7.32
CA GLU A 102 -8.46 -5.75 8.00
C GLU A 102 -9.09 -4.42 7.63
N ILE A 103 -10.41 -4.43 7.48
CA ILE A 103 -11.21 -3.21 7.40
C ILE A 103 -12.07 -3.14 8.66
N ARG A 104 -12.02 -2.00 9.35
CA ARG A 104 -12.75 -1.77 10.60
C ARG A 104 -13.59 -0.50 10.52
N ASP A 105 -14.71 -0.48 11.23
CA ASP A 105 -15.53 0.72 11.38
C ASP A 105 -14.86 1.75 12.30
N LYS A 106 -15.51 2.92 12.47
CA LYS A 106 -15.04 4.00 13.35
C LYS A 106 -14.81 3.61 14.82
N ASP A 107 -15.50 2.55 15.28
CA ASP A 107 -15.47 2.04 16.65
C ASP A 107 -14.52 0.83 16.74
N LEU A 108 -13.75 0.58 15.67
CA LEU A 108 -12.79 -0.50 15.51
C LEU A 108 -13.41 -1.90 15.47
N HIS A 109 -14.71 -2.03 15.22
CA HIS A 109 -15.30 -3.33 14.94
C HIS A 109 -14.85 -3.84 13.57
N LEU A 110 -14.52 -5.13 13.50
CA LEU A 110 -14.09 -5.77 12.27
C LEU A 110 -15.25 -5.89 11.27
N LEU A 111 -15.06 -5.32 10.08
CA LEU A 111 -16.00 -5.42 8.96
C LEU A 111 -15.56 -6.47 7.94
N TYR A 112 -14.26 -6.55 7.68
CA TYR A 112 -13.67 -7.47 6.70
C TYR A 112 -12.25 -7.88 7.10
N ARG A 113 -11.85 -9.10 6.74
CA ARG A 113 -10.51 -9.63 6.95
C ARG A 113 -10.08 -10.52 5.80
N PHE A 114 -8.83 -10.36 5.37
CA PHE A 114 -8.22 -11.12 4.29
C PHE A 114 -6.74 -11.38 4.59
N ALA A 115 -6.23 -12.55 4.23
CA ALA A 115 -4.81 -12.86 4.30
C ALA A 115 -4.40 -13.54 3.01
N ASP A 116 -3.22 -13.17 2.50
CA ASP A 116 -2.63 -13.78 1.32
C ASP A 116 -1.12 -13.58 1.32
N ALA A 117 -0.45 -14.19 0.35
CA ALA A 117 0.99 -14.13 0.19
C ALA A 117 1.42 -12.83 -0.52
N GLN A 118 2.43 -12.17 0.04
CA GLN A 118 2.89 -10.86 -0.43
C GLN A 118 3.42 -10.88 -1.87
N ASN A 119 4.04 -12.00 -2.29
CA ASN A 119 4.64 -12.08 -3.62
C ASN A 119 3.61 -12.05 -4.76
N GLY A 120 2.32 -12.28 -4.47
CA GLY A 120 1.24 -12.08 -5.43
C GLY A 120 1.02 -10.61 -5.83
N TYR A 121 1.53 -9.66 -5.03
CA TYR A 121 1.21 -8.23 -5.12
C TYR A 121 2.44 -7.33 -5.23
N PHE A 122 3.57 -7.72 -4.63
CA PHE A 122 4.71 -6.82 -4.38
C PHE A 122 6.06 -7.35 -4.92
N LEU A 123 6.03 -8.36 -5.79
CA LEU A 123 7.21 -9.02 -6.35
C LEU A 123 7.77 -8.28 -7.56
N THR A 124 8.92 -7.62 -7.39
CA THR A 124 9.60 -6.86 -8.45
C THR A 124 11.07 -6.63 -8.09
N ASP A 125 11.94 -6.57 -9.10
CA ASP A 125 13.38 -6.30 -8.95
C ASP A 125 13.72 -4.80 -9.05
N GLN A 126 12.72 -3.93 -9.27
CA GLN A 126 12.90 -2.49 -9.48
C GLN A 126 12.67 -1.64 -8.22
N GLY A 127 12.32 -2.25 -7.09
CA GLY A 127 11.95 -1.56 -5.86
C GLY A 127 10.44 -1.47 -5.62
N PRO A 128 9.98 -0.62 -4.69
CA PRO A 128 8.58 -0.59 -4.25
C PRO A 128 7.56 -0.25 -5.34
N ILE A 129 6.41 -0.93 -5.30
CA ILE A 129 5.30 -0.74 -6.24
C ILE A 129 3.97 -0.64 -5.48
N TRP A 130 2.99 0.00 -6.12
CA TRP A 130 1.62 0.00 -5.64
C TRP A 130 0.94 -1.34 -5.95
N GLY A 131 0.84 -2.22 -4.94
CA GLY A 131 0.03 -3.42 -5.02
C GLY A 131 -1.44 -3.09 -4.78
N VAL A 132 -2.34 -3.67 -5.58
CA VAL A 132 -3.79 -3.51 -5.44
C VAL A 132 -4.38 -4.79 -4.87
N ILE A 133 -4.97 -4.70 -3.67
CA ILE A 133 -5.67 -5.81 -3.03
C ILE A 133 -7.17 -5.58 -3.23
N GLU A 134 -7.75 -6.30 -4.20
CA GLU A 134 -9.18 -6.25 -4.46
C GLU A 134 -9.97 -6.98 -3.37
N ILE A 135 -11.10 -6.40 -2.97
CA ILE A 135 -12.02 -7.00 -2.00
C ILE A 135 -13.44 -7.00 -2.56
N PRO A 136 -14.34 -7.90 -2.08
CA PRO A 136 -15.76 -7.78 -2.38
C PRO A 136 -16.29 -6.39 -1.94
N PRO A 137 -17.24 -5.79 -2.69
CA PRO A 137 -17.72 -4.44 -2.38
C PRO A 137 -18.24 -4.32 -0.95
N LEU A 138 -17.59 -3.51 -0.14
CA LEU A 138 -17.85 -3.36 1.29
C LEU A 138 -18.44 -1.99 1.59
N ALA A 139 -19.62 -1.96 2.22
CA ALA A 139 -20.21 -0.71 2.65
C ALA A 139 -19.44 -0.14 3.85
N VAL A 140 -19.00 1.11 3.74
CA VAL A 140 -18.43 1.91 4.84
C VAL A 140 -19.13 3.26 4.82
N THR A 141 -19.78 3.62 5.92
CA THR A 141 -20.75 4.74 5.93
C THR A 141 -20.22 6.00 6.60
N GLU A 142 -19.12 5.89 7.36
CA GLU A 142 -18.53 6.98 8.14
C GLU A 142 -16.99 6.92 8.07
N ASP A 143 -16.31 7.28 9.16
CA ASP A 143 -14.90 6.97 9.32
C ASP A 143 -14.71 5.44 9.35
N PHE A 144 -13.65 4.98 8.72
CA PHE A 144 -13.25 3.57 8.72
C PHE A 144 -11.73 3.47 8.73
N TYR A 145 -11.22 2.31 9.11
CA TYR A 145 -9.80 2.05 9.19
C TYR A 145 -9.41 0.91 8.27
N VAL A 146 -8.33 1.11 7.54
CA VAL A 146 -7.61 0.06 6.82
C VAL A 146 -6.40 -0.31 7.67
N LEU A 147 -6.30 -1.57 8.07
CA LEU A 147 -5.19 -2.09 8.85
C LEU A 147 -4.45 -3.10 7.97
N PHE A 148 -3.20 -2.80 7.66
CA PHE A 148 -2.31 -3.72 6.98
C PHE A 148 -1.33 -4.29 7.99
N TYR A 149 -1.08 -5.59 7.93
CA TYR A 149 -0.05 -6.24 8.74
C TYR A 149 0.95 -6.85 7.76
N ASP A 150 2.14 -6.25 7.64
CA ASP A 150 3.18 -6.77 6.74
C ASP A 150 3.76 -8.12 7.20
N ARG A 151 3.69 -8.40 8.51
CA ARG A 151 4.11 -9.65 9.18
C ARG A 151 5.55 -10.09 8.85
N GLY A 152 6.43 -9.14 8.57
CA GLY A 152 7.81 -9.37 8.15
C GLY A 152 7.94 -10.07 6.81
N GLY A 153 6.89 -10.07 5.98
CA GLY A 153 6.90 -10.64 4.63
C GLY A 153 7.35 -9.65 3.57
N MET A 154 7.12 -8.36 3.82
CA MET A 154 7.40 -7.27 2.92
C MET A 154 7.70 -6.01 3.70
N VAL A 155 8.23 -5.00 3.00
CA VAL A 155 8.32 -3.65 3.52
C VAL A 155 7.21 -2.76 2.92
N VAL A 156 6.70 -1.85 3.74
CA VAL A 156 5.64 -0.88 3.43
C VAL A 156 6.25 0.51 3.32
N GLY A 157 5.76 1.28 2.37
CA GLY A 157 6.14 2.68 2.20
C GLY A 157 5.60 3.56 3.32
N MET A 158 6.47 4.45 3.81
CA MET A 158 6.16 5.46 4.81
C MET A 158 6.62 6.83 4.31
N GLU A 159 5.71 7.78 4.18
CA GLU A 159 6.07 9.19 3.97
C GLU A 159 6.35 9.86 5.32
N TYR A 160 7.50 10.52 5.45
CA TYR A 160 7.87 11.29 6.63
C TYR A 160 7.94 12.80 6.33
N ASN A 161 7.82 13.61 7.39
CA ASN A 161 7.75 15.09 7.38
C ASN A 161 6.43 15.72 6.86
N ASN A 162 5.38 14.93 6.61
CA ASN A 162 4.05 15.43 6.21
C ASN A 162 2.88 14.69 6.90
N GLY A 163 3.08 14.22 8.14
CA GLY A 163 2.05 13.48 8.87
C GLY A 163 0.70 14.20 8.91
N THR A 164 -0.34 13.57 8.34
CA THR A 164 -1.71 14.11 8.30
C THR A 164 -2.47 13.90 9.62
N GLY A 165 -1.92 13.08 10.51
CA GLY A 165 -2.57 12.66 11.77
C GLY A 165 -3.56 11.51 11.59
N ASN A 166 -3.62 10.89 10.42
CA ASN A 166 -4.53 9.77 10.11
C ASN A 166 -3.83 8.42 9.97
N SER A 167 -2.54 8.33 10.27
CA SER A 167 -1.79 7.07 10.32
C SER A 167 -1.46 6.67 11.75
N PHE A 168 -1.55 5.37 12.02
CA PHE A 168 -1.45 4.78 13.35
C PHE A 168 -0.73 3.43 13.29
N LEU A 169 -0.20 2.99 14.42
CA LEU A 169 0.02 1.58 14.70
C LEU A 169 -1.20 1.05 15.45
N TYR A 170 -1.68 -0.13 15.07
CA TYR A 170 -2.77 -0.82 15.77
C TYR A 170 -2.28 -2.12 16.40
N GLY A 171 -2.40 -2.24 17.72
CA GLY A 171 -2.05 -3.45 18.45
C GLY A 171 -2.85 -3.56 19.74
N ASN A 172 -3.21 -4.78 20.14
CA ASN A 172 -3.98 -5.03 21.37
C ASN A 172 -5.29 -4.21 21.50
N GLY A 173 -5.93 -3.89 20.37
CA GLY A 173 -7.16 -3.09 20.35
C GLY A 173 -6.95 -1.58 20.50
N ILE A 174 -5.71 -1.10 20.49
CA ILE A 174 -5.35 0.29 20.71
C ILE A 174 -4.74 0.86 19.43
N LEU A 175 -5.15 2.08 19.06
CA LEU A 175 -4.49 2.90 18.05
C LEU A 175 -3.49 3.84 18.72
N THR A 176 -2.24 3.77 18.30
CA THR A 176 -1.18 4.70 18.68
C THR A 176 -0.81 5.51 17.43
N PRO A 177 -0.68 6.85 17.50
CA PRO A 177 -0.21 7.64 16.35
C PRO A 177 1.06 7.06 15.74
N ALA A 178 1.12 7.00 14.41
CA ALA A 178 2.33 6.55 13.72
C ALA A 178 3.34 7.71 13.74
N GLU A 179 4.44 7.48 14.45
CA GLU A 179 5.48 8.47 14.68
C GLU A 179 6.85 7.86 14.37
N TRP A 180 7.79 8.71 13.96
CA TRP A 180 9.18 8.34 13.69
C TRP A 180 10.11 9.27 14.45
N THR A 181 11.13 8.71 15.12
CA THR A 181 12.20 9.50 15.74
C THR A 181 13.35 9.66 14.75
N THR A 182 13.62 10.90 14.36
CA THR A 182 14.72 11.23 13.44
C THR A 182 16.08 11.14 14.12
N GLU A 183 17.17 11.14 13.33
CA GLU A 183 18.55 11.20 13.86
C GLU A 183 18.80 12.47 14.71
N ALA A 184 18.04 13.53 14.49
CA ALA A 184 18.08 14.76 15.29
C ALA A 184 17.34 14.63 16.63
N ASN A 185 16.81 13.44 16.95
CA ASN A 185 16.02 13.14 18.14
C ASN A 185 14.71 13.93 18.22
N GLU A 186 14.14 14.24 17.05
CA GLU A 186 12.80 14.83 16.91
C GLU A 186 11.79 13.75 16.53
N THR A 187 10.66 13.71 17.22
CA THR A 187 9.53 12.84 16.89
C THR A 187 8.59 13.53 15.93
N ILE A 188 8.37 12.93 14.76
CA ILE A 188 7.51 13.45 13.70
C ILE A 188 6.40 12.45 13.39
N GLY A 189 5.21 12.95 13.01
CA GLY A 189 4.16 12.10 12.46
C GLY A 189 4.49 11.65 11.04
N ILE A 190 4.12 10.42 10.71
CA ILE A 190 4.32 9.82 9.39
C ILE A 190 2.97 9.45 8.75
N ASN A 191 2.99 9.20 7.44
CA ASN A 191 1.86 8.64 6.71
C ASN A 191 2.24 7.26 6.18
N TRP A 192 1.42 6.26 6.47
CA TRP A 192 1.52 5.00 5.74
C TRP A 192 1.03 5.20 4.32
N MET A 193 1.79 4.68 3.35
CA MET A 193 1.43 4.73 1.93
C MET A 193 0.40 3.64 1.61
N ILE A 194 -0.78 3.80 2.22
CA ILE A 194 -1.95 2.93 2.08
C ILE A 194 -3.12 3.80 1.62
N GLU A 195 -3.81 3.38 0.58
CA GLU A 195 -4.95 4.11 0.00
C GLU A 195 -6.20 3.21 -0.07
N ALA A 196 -7.37 3.83 0.07
CA ALA A 196 -8.65 3.16 -0.09
C ALA A 196 -9.26 3.45 -1.46
N VAL A 197 -9.65 2.42 -2.21
CA VAL A 197 -10.23 2.55 -3.56
C VAL A 197 -11.69 2.11 -3.56
N GLY A 198 -12.59 2.95 -4.04
CA GLY A 198 -14.01 2.63 -4.04
C GLY A 198 -14.88 3.56 -4.87
N LYS A 199 -16.20 3.36 -4.83
CA LYS A 199 -17.18 4.17 -5.59
C LYS A 199 -18.54 4.17 -4.92
#